data_AF-A0A7J4M4Z0-F1
#
_entry.id   AF-A0A7J4M4Z0-F1
#
_cell.length_a   1.000
_cell.length_b   1.000
_cell.length_c   1.000
_cell.angle_alpha   90.00
_cell.angle_beta   90.00
_cell.angle_gamma   90.00
#
_symmetry.space_group_name_H-M   'P 1'
#
loop_
_entity.id
_entity.type
_entity.pdbx_description
1 polymer ?
#
loop_
_entity_poly.entity_id
_entity_poly.type
_entity_poly.pdbx_seq_one_letter_code
_entity_poly.pdbx_strand_id
1 'polypeptide(L)'
;MEGLSQSNTEKGTTFAAKHAQELSTTARKTCRLCNSSKIVPIFSLGEQYVNDFVDKGVVGIKAPLELILCENCSLLQLRHTAPQEILYARFYWYHSGFTRTIRDDLRQIAEVSSQMVKLKQGDVVLDIGANDGTL
;
A
#
# COMPACT_ATOMS: atom_id res chain seq x y z
N MET A 1 9.92 -20.77 -15.88
CA MET A 1 9.20 -19.69 -15.17
C MET A 1 8.00 -20.28 -14.43
N GLU A 2 8.24 -21.33 -13.65
CA GLU A 2 7.25 -21.98 -12.80
C GLU A 2 8.04 -22.37 -11.55
N GLY A 3 7.65 -21.92 -10.36
CA GLY A 3 8.26 -22.48 -9.14
C GLY A 3 8.42 -21.58 -7.93
N LEU A 4 8.12 -20.27 -7.97
CA LEU A 4 8.33 -19.41 -6.78
C LEU A 4 7.11 -18.61 -6.31
N SER A 5 5.96 -18.68 -7.00
CA SER A 5 4.72 -17.99 -6.57
C SER A 5 3.79 -18.84 -5.69
N GLN A 6 3.94 -20.17 -5.69
CA GLN A 6 3.03 -21.09 -5.01
C GLN A 6 3.25 -21.13 -3.48
N SER A 7 4.47 -20.89 -2.99
CA SER A 7 4.77 -21.04 -1.55
C SER A 7 4.26 -19.91 -0.66
N ASN A 8 4.02 -18.73 -1.23
CA ASN A 8 3.53 -17.55 -0.50
C ASN A 8 2.02 -17.35 -0.64
N THR A 9 1.39 -17.89 -1.68
CA THR A 9 -0.06 -17.80 -1.91
C THR A 9 -0.86 -18.66 -0.93
N GLU A 10 -0.44 -19.92 -0.70
CA GLU A 10 -1.14 -20.84 0.22
C GLU A 10 -1.18 -20.36 1.69
N LYS A 11 -0.22 -19.55 2.11
CA LYS A 11 -0.15 -19.03 3.48
C LYS A 11 -0.97 -17.76 3.69
N GLY A 12 -1.22 -16.98 2.64
CA GLY A 12 -1.90 -15.69 2.69
C GLY A 12 -3.41 -15.79 2.81
N THR A 13 -3.98 -16.65 1.99
CA THR A 13 -5.43 -16.95 1.98
C THR A 13 -5.91 -17.49 3.33
N THR A 14 -5.06 -18.25 4.02
CA THR A 14 -5.38 -18.82 5.34
C THR A 14 -5.39 -17.77 6.46
N PHE A 15 -4.58 -16.70 6.39
CA PHE A 15 -4.49 -15.70 7.47
C PHE A 15 -5.66 -14.71 7.43
N ALA A 16 -5.95 -14.13 6.26
CA ALA A 16 -7.04 -13.17 6.10
C ALA A 16 -8.41 -13.81 6.40
N ALA A 17 -8.63 -15.06 5.97
CA ALA A 17 -9.87 -15.79 6.25
C ALA A 17 -10.06 -16.10 7.74
N LYS A 18 -8.97 -16.34 8.49
CA LYS A 18 -9.03 -16.70 9.91
C LYS A 18 -9.19 -15.49 10.84
N HIS A 19 -8.77 -14.30 10.41
CA HIS A 19 -8.87 -13.05 11.15
C HIS A 19 -9.84 -12.02 10.54
N ALA A 20 -10.63 -12.41 9.53
CA ALA A 20 -11.59 -11.52 8.87
C ALA A 20 -12.58 -10.85 9.85
N GLN A 21 -12.87 -11.48 10.99
CA GLN A 21 -13.73 -10.90 12.04
C GLN A 21 -13.05 -9.83 12.91
N GLU A 22 -11.72 -9.72 12.90
CA GLU A 22 -10.94 -8.77 13.72
C GLU A 22 -10.45 -7.56 12.90
N LEU A 23 -10.54 -7.63 11.58
CA LEU A 23 -9.97 -6.65 10.66
C LEU A 23 -11.04 -5.62 10.26
N SER A 24 -11.04 -4.49 10.97
CA SER A 24 -12.03 -3.42 10.76
C SER A 24 -11.42 -2.18 10.12
N THR A 25 -12.16 -1.56 9.19
CA THR A 25 -11.75 -0.29 8.60
C THR A 25 -11.91 0.84 9.62
N THR A 26 -10.93 1.74 9.69
CA THR A 26 -11.03 2.93 10.54
C THR A 26 -11.52 4.13 9.72
N ALA A 27 -12.71 4.64 10.04
CA ALA A 27 -13.24 5.85 9.40
C ALA A 27 -12.58 7.11 9.96
N ARG A 28 -12.06 7.97 9.09
CA ARG A 28 -11.46 9.25 9.45
C ARG A 28 -12.50 10.37 9.45
N LYS A 29 -12.48 11.15 10.53
CA LYS A 29 -13.25 12.40 10.67
C LYS A 29 -12.40 13.65 10.46
N THR A 30 -11.08 13.50 10.36
CA THR A 30 -10.11 14.60 10.23
C THR A 30 -9.07 14.31 9.16
N CYS A 31 -8.52 15.38 8.59
CA CYS A 31 -7.46 15.33 7.59
C CYS A 31 -6.19 14.67 8.14
N ARG A 32 -5.59 13.74 7.39
CA ARG A 32 -4.33 13.08 7.78
C ARG A 32 -3.12 14.03 7.85
N LEU A 33 -3.11 15.11 7.06
CA LEU A 33 -1.98 16.03 6.99
C LEU A 33 -2.08 17.17 8.01
N CYS A 34 -3.22 17.86 8.08
CA CYS A 34 -3.39 19.07 8.89
C CYS A 34 -4.36 18.93 10.07
N ASN A 35 -4.92 17.73 10.30
CA ASN A 35 -5.91 17.44 11.36
C ASN A 35 -7.22 18.25 11.31
N SER A 36 -7.43 19.10 10.30
CA SER A 36 -8.69 19.83 10.12
C SER A 36 -9.88 18.88 9.98
N SER A 37 -11.01 19.26 10.57
CA SER A 37 -12.31 18.59 10.42
C SER A 37 -13.13 19.11 9.24
N LYS A 38 -12.65 20.12 8.50
CA LYS A 38 -13.27 20.64 7.28
C LYS A 38 -13.03 19.68 6.12
N ILE A 39 -13.86 18.63 6.08
CA ILE A 39 -13.74 17.50 5.16
C ILE A 39 -15.05 17.39 4.37
N VAL A 40 -14.96 17.43 3.04
CA VAL A 40 -16.11 17.28 2.15
C VAL A 40 -16.05 15.96 1.38
N PRO A 41 -17.16 15.20 1.24
CA PRO A 41 -17.21 14.04 0.38
C PRO A 41 -17.16 14.45 -1.09
N ILE A 42 -16.37 13.74 -1.90
CA ILE A 42 -16.19 14.01 -3.33
C ILE A 42 -16.84 12.92 -4.18
N PHE A 43 -16.53 11.66 -3.89
CA PHE A 43 -16.95 10.53 -4.71
C PHE A 43 -16.90 9.23 -3.92
N SER A 44 -17.75 8.28 -4.25
CA SER A 44 -17.76 6.95 -3.65
C SER A 44 -17.94 5.87 -4.71
N LEU A 45 -17.10 4.84 -4.64
CA LEU A 45 -17.25 3.59 -5.39
C LEU A 45 -17.97 2.51 -4.57
N GLY A 46 -18.42 2.83 -3.36
CA GLY A 46 -19.06 1.89 -2.44
C GLY A 46 -18.09 0.83 -1.91
N GLU A 47 -18.63 -0.34 -1.57
CA GLU A 47 -17.86 -1.47 -1.03
C GLU A 47 -17.07 -2.17 -2.13
N GLN A 48 -15.74 -2.15 -2.02
CA GLN A 48 -14.81 -2.77 -2.96
C GLN A 48 -14.05 -3.92 -2.29
N TYR A 49 -13.72 -4.96 -3.04
CA TYR A 49 -12.82 -5.99 -2.53
C TYR A 49 -11.42 -5.41 -2.33
N VAL A 50 -10.82 -5.70 -1.19
CA VAL A 50 -9.41 -5.42 -0.94
C VAL A 50 -8.57 -6.26 -1.91
N ASN A 51 -7.52 -5.68 -2.47
CA ASN A 51 -6.68 -6.36 -3.45
C ASN A 51 -6.03 -7.61 -2.83
N ASP A 52 -6.38 -8.78 -3.36
CA ASP A 52 -5.87 -10.07 -2.91
C ASP A 52 -6.08 -11.13 -4.00
N PHE A 53 -5.29 -12.20 -3.97
CA PHE A 53 -5.47 -13.41 -4.77
C PHE A 53 -6.07 -14.51 -3.89
N VAL A 54 -7.39 -14.66 -3.94
CA VAL A 54 -8.12 -15.62 -3.10
C VAL A 54 -8.24 -16.99 -3.74
N ASP A 55 -8.18 -18.03 -2.91
CA ASP A 55 -8.44 -19.41 -3.35
C ASP A 55 -9.87 -19.59 -3.83
N LYS A 56 -10.07 -20.59 -4.70
CA LYS A 56 -11.40 -20.90 -5.24
C LYS A 56 -12.37 -21.24 -4.10
N GLY A 57 -13.48 -20.50 -4.03
CA GLY A 57 -14.51 -20.68 -3.00
C GLY A 57 -14.34 -19.78 -1.77
N VAL A 58 -13.24 -19.04 -1.66
CA VAL A 58 -13.05 -18.00 -0.64
C VAL A 58 -13.59 -16.67 -1.16
N VAL A 59 -14.35 -15.96 -0.33
CA VAL A 59 -14.80 -14.60 -0.62
C VAL A 59 -13.84 -13.61 0.03
N GLY A 60 -13.31 -12.68 -0.77
CA GLY A 60 -12.40 -11.65 -0.29
C GLY A 60 -13.06 -10.64 0.66
N ILE A 61 -12.22 -9.92 1.41
CA ILE A 61 -12.67 -8.88 2.34
C ILE A 61 -13.07 -7.63 1.54
N LYS A 62 -14.15 -6.97 1.95
CA LYS A 62 -14.59 -5.70 1.37
C LYS A 62 -14.31 -4.51 2.29
N ALA A 63 -14.07 -3.36 1.69
CA ALA A 63 -13.95 -2.08 2.38
C ALA A 63 -14.57 -0.95 1.54
N PRO A 64 -15.15 0.08 2.19
CA PRO A 64 -15.66 1.27 1.50
C PRO A 64 -14.54 2.09 0.87
N LEU A 65 -14.69 2.37 -0.42
CA LEU A 65 -13.79 3.23 -1.19
C LEU A 65 -14.45 4.59 -1.44
N GLU A 66 -14.30 5.48 -0.47
CA GLU A 66 -14.86 6.83 -0.48
C GLU A 66 -13.74 7.89 -0.46
N LEU A 67 -13.79 8.83 -1.41
CA LEU A 67 -12.89 9.96 -1.51
C LEU A 67 -13.48 11.19 -0.81
N ILE A 68 -12.63 11.82 0.00
CA ILE A 68 -12.91 13.04 0.74
C ILE A 68 -11.82 14.08 0.51
N LEU A 69 -12.18 15.36 0.44
CA LEU A 69 -11.26 16.48 0.26
C LEU A 69 -11.22 17.33 1.53
N CYS A 70 -10.02 17.71 1.95
CA CYS A 70 -9.85 18.68 3.03
C CYS A 70 -9.91 20.10 2.46
N GLU A 71 -10.87 20.92 2.89
CA GLU A 71 -11.02 22.30 2.43
C GLU A 71 -9.95 23.24 3.00
N ASN A 72 -9.20 22.81 4.02
CA ASN A 72 -8.15 23.64 4.63
C ASN A 72 -6.79 23.54 3.94
N CYS A 73 -6.42 22.34 3.46
CA CYS A 73 -5.10 22.08 2.87
C CYS A 73 -5.16 21.39 1.50
N SER A 74 -6.36 21.22 0.96
CA SER A 74 -6.63 20.59 -0.34
C SER A 74 -6.18 19.14 -0.47
N LEU A 75 -5.90 18.44 0.64
CA LEU A 75 -5.59 17.01 0.60
C LEU A 75 -6.83 16.19 0.22
N LEU A 76 -6.77 15.55 -0.94
CA LEU A 76 -7.67 14.45 -1.32
C LEU A 76 -7.19 13.15 -0.64
N GLN A 77 -8.08 12.44 0.03
CA GLN A 77 -7.74 11.20 0.75
C GLN A 77 -8.94 10.25 0.81
N LEU A 78 -8.67 8.98 1.15
CA LEU A 78 -9.74 8.03 1.46
C LEU A 78 -10.35 8.31 2.83
N ARG A 79 -11.68 8.22 2.97
CA ARG A 79 -12.35 8.32 4.28
C ARG A 79 -11.93 7.19 5.20
N HIS A 80 -11.83 5.97 4.67
CA HIS A 80 -11.55 4.78 5.46
C HIS A 80 -10.10 4.35 5.28
N THR A 81 -9.46 3.96 6.38
CA THR A 81 -8.18 3.23 6.35
C THR A 81 -8.51 1.75 6.43
N ALA A 82 -8.15 0.99 5.39
CA ALA A 82 -8.21 -0.47 5.44
C ALA A 82 -7.12 -1.02 6.39
N PRO A 83 -7.36 -2.19 7.03
CA PRO A 83 -6.36 -2.83 7.90
C PRO A 83 -5.04 -3.06 7.15
N GLN A 84 -3.93 -2.57 7.73
CA GLN A 84 -2.62 -2.64 7.08
C GLN A 84 -2.09 -4.07 7.00
N GLU A 85 -2.50 -4.91 7.93
CA GLU A 85 -2.15 -6.33 7.99
C GLU A 85 -2.63 -7.07 6.75
N ILE A 86 -3.81 -6.73 6.21
CA ILE A 86 -4.32 -7.33 4.97
C ILE A 86 -3.50 -6.86 3.77
N LEU A 87 -3.15 -5.57 3.74
CA LEU A 87 -2.51 -4.97 2.58
C LEU A 87 -1.03 -5.34 2.45
N TYR A 88 -0.32 -5.45 3.59
CA TYR A 88 1.14 -5.46 3.60
C TYR A 88 1.75 -6.61 4.41
N ALA A 89 1.01 -7.29 5.30
CA ALA A 89 1.63 -8.32 6.11
C ALA A 89 1.84 -9.60 5.30
N ARG A 90 3.10 -10.03 5.21
CA ARG A 90 3.57 -11.38 4.82
C ARG A 90 3.24 -11.89 3.40
N PHE A 91 2.34 -11.22 2.67
CA PHE A 91 1.82 -11.68 1.37
C PHE A 91 1.81 -10.59 0.30
N TYR A 92 2.56 -9.51 0.51
CA TYR A 92 2.76 -8.50 -0.52
C TYR A 92 3.53 -9.10 -1.69
N TRP A 93 2.84 -9.30 -2.81
CA TRP A 93 3.31 -10.08 -3.97
C TRP A 93 3.92 -9.21 -5.08
N TYR A 94 3.77 -7.89 -4.99
CA TYR A 94 4.33 -6.99 -5.98
C TYR A 94 5.85 -6.86 -5.78
N HIS A 95 6.60 -6.96 -6.89
CA HIS A 95 8.05 -6.85 -6.92
C HIS A 95 8.48 -5.75 -7.90
N SER A 96 9.14 -4.72 -7.37
CA SER A 96 9.59 -3.56 -8.13
C SER A 96 10.63 -3.90 -9.20
N GLY A 97 11.47 -4.93 -8.99
CA GLY A 97 12.53 -5.31 -9.90
C GLY A 97 12.09 -6.01 -11.18
N PHE A 98 10.80 -6.31 -11.35
CA PHE A 98 10.33 -7.20 -12.42
C PHE A 98 10.46 -6.59 -13.82
N THR A 99 10.09 -5.32 -13.99
CA THR A 99 10.11 -4.67 -15.31
C THR A 99 11.38 -3.83 -15.49
N ARG A 100 11.84 -3.68 -16.74
CA ARG A 100 12.98 -2.83 -17.05
C ARG A 100 12.67 -1.36 -16.76
N THR A 101 11.47 -0.90 -17.11
CA THR A 101 11.02 0.48 -16.90
C THR A 101 11.13 0.90 -15.43
N ILE A 102 10.57 0.12 -14.50
CA ILE A 102 10.63 0.45 -13.07
C ILE A 102 12.08 0.43 -12.55
N ARG A 103 12.91 -0.52 -12.99
CA ARG A 103 14.33 -0.55 -12.60
C ARG A 103 15.10 0.67 -13.09
N ASP A 104 14.82 1.12 -14.31
CA ASP A 104 15.49 2.29 -14.87
C ASP A 104 15.01 3.58 -14.16
N ASP A 105 13.72 3.69 -13.82
CA ASP A 105 13.18 4.80 -13.02
C ASP A 105 13.75 4.85 -11.59
N LEU A 106 13.83 3.70 -10.91
CA LEU A 106 14.40 3.60 -9.55
C LEU A 106 15.89 3.96 -9.54
N ARG A 107 16.65 3.50 -10.55
CA ARG A 107 18.05 3.91 -10.71
C ARG A 107 18.16 5.43 -10.85
N GLN A 108 17.29 6.04 -11.65
CA GLN A 108 17.29 7.49 -11.83
C GLN A 108 17.03 8.23 -10.51
N ILE A 109 16.12 7.73 -9.66
CA ILE A 109 15.88 8.29 -8.33
C ILE A 109 17.17 8.24 -7.49
N ALA A 110 17.84 7.09 -7.42
CA ALA A 110 19.09 6.94 -6.67
C ALA A 110 20.18 7.89 -7.15
N GLU A 111 20.33 8.05 -8.47
CA GLU A 111 21.29 8.96 -9.10
C GLU A 111 21.00 10.43 -8.74
N VAL A 112 19.74 10.88 -8.91
CA VAL A 112 19.33 12.26 -8.60
C VAL A 112 19.48 12.55 -7.12
N SER A 113 19.02 11.65 -6.24
CA SER A 113 19.17 11.82 -4.79
C SER A 113 20.63 11.93 -4.38
N SER A 114 21.51 11.08 -4.91
CA SER A 114 22.95 11.12 -4.61
C SER A 114 23.61 12.44 -5.01
N GLN A 115 23.15 13.06 -6.09
CA GLN A 115 23.62 14.38 -6.55
C GLN A 115 23.13 15.52 -5.64
N MET A 116 21.92 15.41 -5.08
CA MET A 116 21.35 16.44 -4.20
C MET A 116 22.05 16.51 -2.83
N VAL A 117 22.38 15.35 -2.23
CA VAL A 117 22.94 15.30 -0.86
C VAL A 117 24.45 15.08 -0.80
N LYS A 118 25.13 14.86 -1.94
CA LYS A 118 26.60 14.58 -2.04
C LYS A 118 27.08 13.54 -1.03
N LEU A 119 26.59 12.31 -1.18
CA LEU A 119 26.92 11.18 -0.32
C LEU A 119 28.44 10.97 -0.17
N LYS A 120 28.88 10.61 1.03
CA LYS A 120 30.25 10.26 1.37
C LYS A 120 30.32 8.81 1.84
N GLN A 121 31.52 8.26 1.81
CA GLN A 121 31.77 6.94 2.38
C GLN A 121 31.43 6.94 3.87
N GLY A 122 30.62 5.96 4.29
CA GLY A 122 30.15 5.82 5.67
C GLY A 122 28.78 6.44 5.94
N ASP A 123 28.20 7.17 4.99
CA ASP A 123 26.83 7.67 5.11
C ASP A 123 25.81 6.52 5.10
N VAL A 124 24.70 6.71 5.81
CA VAL A 124 23.62 5.73 5.93
C VAL A 124 22.43 6.19 5.08
N VAL A 125 21.92 5.28 4.26
CA VAL A 125 20.71 5.48 3.45
C VAL A 125 19.60 4.60 4.00
N LEU A 126 18.41 5.18 4.20
CA LEU A 126 17.21 4.48 4.65
C LEU A 126 16.15 4.56 3.55
N ASP A 127 15.75 3.39 3.03
CA ASP A 127 14.63 3.25 2.11
C ASP A 127 13.39 2.73 2.85
N ILE A 128 12.35 3.56 2.93
CA ILE A 128 11.09 3.22 3.61
C ILE A 128 10.13 2.64 2.56
N GLY A 129 9.83 1.35 2.70
CA GLY A 129 9.02 0.63 1.71
C GLY A 129 9.85 0.03 0.57
N ALA A 130 11.11 -0.32 0.84
CA ALA A 130 12.10 -0.82 -0.12
C ALA A 130 11.68 -2.03 -0.97
N ASN A 131 10.57 -2.69 -0.62
CA ASN A 131 10.03 -3.84 -1.32
C ASN A 131 11.08 -4.96 -1.46
N ASP A 132 11.55 -5.26 -2.67
CA ASP A 132 12.55 -6.27 -3.00
C ASP A 132 14.00 -5.71 -3.01
N GLY A 133 14.20 -4.46 -2.59
CA GLY A 133 15.51 -3.81 -2.51
C GLY A 133 16.05 -3.37 -3.87
N THR A 134 15.18 -3.11 -4.85
CA THR A 134 15.59 -2.71 -6.21
C THR A 134 16.14 -1.28 -6.27
N LEU A 135 15.66 -0.37 -5.43
CA LEU A 135 16.18 1.01 -5.34
C LEU A 135 17.58 1.01 -4.72
#